data_AF-A0A960FSJ7-F1
#
_entry.id   AF-A0A960FSJ7-F1
#
_cell.length_a   1.000
_cell.length_b   1.000
_cell.length_c   1.000
_cell.angle_alpha   90.00
_cell.angle_beta   90.00
_cell.angle_gamma   90.00
#
_symmetry.space_group_name_H-M   'P 1'
#
loop_
_entity.id
_entity.type
_entity.pdbx_description
1 polymer ?
#
loop_
_entity_poly.entity_id
_entity_poly.type
_entity_poly.pdbx_seq_one_letter_code
_entity_poly.pdbx_strand_id
1 'polypeptide(L)'
;MKHHLQQQITELIADVLSLSPAAVSELAEVIARKTDGNPFFTNLFLLHLCEQGLLRRESTGWTWDMAALATASLPRDALELMTRKLERLEPEPR
;
A
#
# COMPACT_ATOMS: atom_id res chain seq x y z
N MET A 1 0.00 9.71 -20.64
CA MET A 1 1.00 9.39 -19.59
C MET A 1 0.35 8.99 -18.26
N LYS A 2 -0.57 9.77 -17.67
CA LYS A 2 -1.21 9.44 -16.36
C LYS A 2 -1.98 8.11 -16.31
N HIS A 3 -2.71 7.75 -17.38
CA HIS A 3 -3.48 6.50 -17.42
C HIS A 3 -2.63 5.23 -17.29
N HIS A 4 -1.38 5.24 -17.78
CA HIS A 4 -0.50 4.06 -17.72
C HIS A 4 0.01 3.81 -16.30
N LEU A 5 0.38 4.88 -15.58
CA LEU A 5 0.87 4.81 -14.21
C LEU A 5 -0.21 4.29 -13.25
N GLN A 6 -1.47 4.71 -13.45
CA GLN A 6 -2.59 4.23 -12.64
C GLN A 6 -2.89 2.75 -12.87
N GLN A 7 -2.75 2.26 -14.11
CA GLN A 7 -2.90 0.83 -14.41
C GLN A 7 -1.79 0.01 -13.74
N GLN A 8 -0.54 0.48 -13.77
CA GLN A 8 0.57 -0.19 -13.08
C GLN A 8 0.36 -0.28 -11.57
N ILE A 9 -0.15 0.77 -10.92
CA ILE A 9 -0.48 0.73 -9.49
C ILE A 9 -1.65 -0.20 -9.20
N THR A 10 -2.64 -0.24 -10.09
CA THR A 10 -3.78 -1.16 -9.96
C THR A 10 -3.31 -2.61 -10.05
N GLU A 11 -2.46 -2.94 -11.03
CA GLU A 11 -1.88 -4.28 -11.19
C GLU A 11 -1.01 -4.66 -9.99
N LEU A 12 -0.18 -3.74 -9.49
CA LEU A 12 0.62 -3.95 -8.29
C LEU A 12 -0.24 -4.29 -7.07
N ILE A 13 -1.30 -3.52 -6.82
CA ILE A 13 -2.18 -3.74 -5.67
C ILE A 13 -2.98 -5.04 -5.85
N ALA A 14 -3.44 -5.33 -7.07
CA ALA A 14 -4.13 -6.56 -7.40
C ALA A 14 -3.26 -7.78 -7.10
N ASP A 15 -1.99 -7.75 -7.49
CA ASP A 15 -1.02 -8.80 -7.21
C ASP A 15 -0.78 -8.97 -5.70
N VAL A 16 -0.50 -7.88 -4.99
CA VAL A 16 -0.25 -7.88 -3.53
C VAL A 16 -1.45 -8.44 -2.74
N LEU A 17 -2.67 -8.11 -3.15
CA LEU A 17 -3.89 -8.57 -2.47
C LEU A 17 -4.41 -9.91 -3.03
N SER A 18 -3.83 -10.41 -4.12
CA SER A 18 -4.33 -11.56 -4.88
C SER A 18 -5.81 -11.41 -5.27
N LEU A 19 -6.17 -10.22 -5.74
CA LEU A 19 -7.51 -9.84 -6.20
C LEU A 19 -7.48 -9.44 -7.68
N SER A 20 -8.65 -9.33 -8.32
CA SER A 20 -8.71 -8.83 -9.68
C SER A 20 -8.46 -7.31 -9.72
N PRO A 21 -7.88 -6.75 -10.81
CA PRO A 21 -7.71 -5.31 -10.98
C PRO A 21 -9.02 -4.52 -10.81
N ALA A 22 -10.15 -5.11 -11.25
CA ALA A 22 -11.47 -4.51 -11.08
C ALA A 22 -11.88 -4.40 -9.60
N ALA A 23 -11.58 -5.42 -8.77
CA ALA A 23 -11.93 -5.42 -7.36
C ALA A 23 -11.14 -4.40 -6.53
N VAL A 24 -9.92 -4.05 -6.97
CA VAL A 24 -9.06 -3.09 -6.28
C VAL A 24 -9.06 -1.70 -6.93
N SER A 25 -9.83 -1.47 -7.98
CA SER A 25 -9.73 -0.23 -8.78
C SER A 25 -9.94 1.03 -7.95
N GLU A 26 -10.92 1.03 -7.05
CA GLU A 26 -11.23 2.19 -6.20
C GLU A 26 -10.14 2.42 -5.14
N LEU A 27 -9.67 1.32 -4.51
CA LEU A 27 -8.57 1.34 -3.57
C LEU A 27 -7.28 1.86 -4.25
N ALA A 28 -6.99 1.36 -5.45
CA ALA A 28 -5.82 1.74 -6.22
C ALA A 28 -5.83 3.22 -6.60
N GLU A 29 -7.00 3.80 -6.89
CA GLU A 29 -7.12 5.22 -7.17
C GLU A 29 -6.78 6.08 -5.95
N VAL A 30 -7.29 5.72 -4.77
CA VAL A 30 -6.98 6.43 -3.52
C VAL A 30 -5.50 6.32 -3.18
N ILE A 31 -4.93 5.12 -3.29
CA ILE A 31 -3.53 4.87 -2.98
C ILE A 31 -2.62 5.59 -3.97
N ALA A 32 -2.88 5.49 -5.28
CA ALA A 32 -2.10 6.17 -6.31
C ALA A 32 -2.06 7.69 -6.09
N ARG A 33 -3.17 8.32 -5.67
CA ARG A 33 -3.17 9.76 -5.35
C ARG A 33 -2.31 10.09 -4.13
N LYS A 34 -2.27 9.23 -3.12
CA LYS A 34 -1.49 9.45 -1.89
C LYS A 34 -0.01 9.16 -2.07
N THR A 35 0.34 8.31 -3.02
CA THR A 35 1.71 7.86 -3.29
C THR A 35 2.30 8.48 -4.53
N ASP A 36 1.57 9.40 -5.18
CA ASP A 36 1.89 10.00 -6.48
C ASP A 36 2.19 8.96 -7.57
N GLY A 37 1.51 7.82 -7.49
CA GLY A 37 1.68 6.68 -8.38
C GLY A 37 3.05 6.01 -8.29
N ASN A 38 3.77 6.19 -7.18
CA ASN A 38 5.07 5.58 -6.97
C ASN A 38 4.93 4.17 -6.35
N PRO A 39 5.38 3.08 -7.04
CA PRO A 39 5.26 1.71 -6.55
C PRO A 39 5.90 1.49 -5.18
N PHE A 40 7.01 2.18 -4.90
CA PHE A 40 7.70 2.09 -3.63
C PHE A 40 6.83 2.61 -2.47
N PHE A 41 6.28 3.83 -2.63
CA PHE A 41 5.39 4.42 -1.62
C PHE A 41 4.05 3.67 -1.54
N THR A 42 3.57 3.08 -2.63
CA THR A 42 2.41 2.19 -2.62
C THR A 42 2.62 0.99 -1.70
N ASN A 43 3.75 0.30 -1.82
CA ASN A 43 4.06 -0.83 -0.93
C ASN A 43 4.21 -0.40 0.54
N LEU A 44 4.85 0.75 0.80
CA LEU A 44 4.93 1.28 2.16
C LEU A 44 3.56 1.65 2.73
N PHE A 45 2.71 2.27 1.92
CA PHE A 45 1.40 2.70 2.36
C PHE A 45 0.48 1.51 2.61
N LEU A 46 0.48 0.48 1.74
CA LEU A 46 -0.25 -0.76 1.97
C LEU A 46 0.14 -1.41 3.31
N LEU A 47 1.44 -1.47 3.62
CA LEU A 47 1.90 -1.98 4.91
C LEU A 47 1.37 -1.14 6.07
N HIS A 48 1.46 0.19 5.96
CA HIS A 48 0.97 1.10 6.99
C HIS A 48 -0.54 0.91 7.23
N LEU A 49 -1.33 0.76 6.16
CA LEU A 49 -2.76 0.50 6.26
C LEU A 49 -3.06 -0.83 6.96
N CYS A 50 -2.25 -1.87 6.72
CA CYS A 50 -2.32 -3.13 7.44
C CYS A 50 -1.99 -2.97 8.93
N GLU A 51 -0.93 -2.23 9.26
CA GLU A 51 -0.53 -1.96 10.65
C GLU A 51 -1.59 -1.17 11.43
N GLN A 52 -2.29 -0.25 10.75
CA GLN A 52 -3.40 0.52 11.33
C GLN A 52 -4.74 -0.25 11.34
N GLY A 53 -4.78 -1.48 10.78
CA GLY A 53 -6.00 -2.27 10.66
C GLY A 53 -7.04 -1.71 9.67
N LEU A 54 -6.64 -0.74 8.85
CA LEU A 54 -7.48 -0.11 7.81
C LEU A 54 -7.57 -0.95 6.54
N LEU A 55 -6.60 -1.83 6.33
CA LEU A 55 -6.59 -2.88 5.33
C LEU A 55 -6.31 -4.21 6.03
N ARG A 56 -7.27 -5.13 6.04
CA ARG A 56 -7.14 -6.36 6.83
C ARG A 56 -7.65 -7.56 6.07
N ARG A 57 -7.00 -8.70 6.28
CA ARG A 57 -7.42 -9.98 5.70
C ARG A 57 -8.31 -10.71 6.70
N GLU A 58 -9.55 -10.92 6.31
CA GLU A 58 -10.55 -11.71 7.03
C GLU A 58 -10.74 -13.10 6.39
N SER A 59 -11.56 -13.94 7.01
CA SER A 59 -11.89 -15.28 6.50
C SER A 59 -12.56 -15.26 5.13
N THR A 60 -13.28 -14.19 4.80
CA THR A 60 -13.96 -13.99 3.52
C THR A 60 -13.12 -13.25 2.47
N GLY A 61 -11.93 -12.78 2.82
CA GLY A 61 -11.05 -12.02 1.92
C GLY A 61 -10.54 -10.72 2.54
N TRP A 62 -10.04 -9.83 1.69
CA TRP A 62 -9.58 -8.51 2.12
C TRP A 62 -10.77 -7.59 2.40
N THR A 63 -10.64 -6.80 3.46
CA THR A 63 -11.60 -5.75 3.82
C THR A 63 -10.83 -4.45 4.07
N TRP A 64 -11.47 -3.34 3.73
CA TRP A 64 -10.94 -2.00 3.94
C TRP A 64 -12.08 -0.99 4.09
N ASP A 65 -11.79 0.11 4.78
CA ASP A 65 -12.73 1.22 4.96
C ASP A 65 -12.30 2.40 4.06
N MET A 66 -13.08 2.66 3.01
CA MET A 66 -12.79 3.74 2.06
C MET A 66 -12.83 5.13 2.69
N ALA A 67 -13.68 5.37 3.70
CA ALA A 67 -13.72 6.64 4.41
C ALA A 67 -12.48 6.83 5.26
N ALA A 68 -12.06 5.79 5.98
CA ALA A 68 -10.82 5.82 6.76
C ALA A 68 -9.59 6.01 5.85
N LEU A 69 -9.54 5.27 4.72
CA LEU A 69 -8.49 5.40 3.72
C LEU A 69 -8.39 6.82 3.15
N ALA A 70 -9.51 7.47 2.86
CA ALA A 70 -9.51 8.84 2.35
C ALA A 70 -8.79 9.82 3.30
N THR A 71 -8.90 9.61 4.61
CA THR A 71 -8.26 10.43 5.65
C THR A 71 -6.86 9.98 6.03
N ALA A 72 -6.50 8.72 5.78
CA ALA A 72 -5.18 8.17 6.08
C ALA A 72 -4.09 8.90 5.28
N SER A 73 -2.96 9.22 5.90
CA SER A 73 -1.83 9.87 5.24
C SER A 73 -0.65 8.91 5.18
N LEU A 74 0.28 9.14 4.25
CA LEU A 74 1.57 8.45 4.29
C LEU A 74 2.21 8.66 5.67
N PRO A 75 2.92 7.65 6.21
CA PRO A 75 3.70 7.83 7.42
C PRO A 75 4.60 9.06 7.26
N ARG A 76 4.52 10.00 8.20
CA ARG A 76 5.35 11.20 8.21
C ARG A 76 6.83 10.83 8.18
N ASP A 77 7.13 9.70 8.80
CA ASP A 77 8.46 9.11 8.91
C ASP A 77 8.66 8.00 7.88
N ALA A 78 8.09 8.08 6.67
CA ALA A 78 8.32 7.08 5.62
C ALA A 78 9.82 6.83 5.38
N LEU A 79 10.67 7.85 5.59
CA LEU A 79 12.12 7.73 5.62
C LEU A 79 12.63 6.92 6.82
N GLU A 80 12.11 7.14 8.03
CA GLU A 80 12.43 6.35 9.23
C GLU A 80 11.93 4.90 9.14
N LEU A 81 10.78 4.66 8.50
CA LEU A 81 10.26 3.31 8.22
C LEU A 81 11.16 2.55 7.25
N MET A 82 11.78 3.23 6.28
CA MET A 82 12.83 2.65 5.43
C MET A 82 14.07 2.33 6.27
N THR A 83 14.49 3.24 7.14
CA THR A 83 15.62 3.02 8.06
C THR A 83 15.37 1.80 8.95
N ARG A 84 14.23 1.72 9.64
CA ARG A 84 13.89 0.59 10.51
C ARG A 84 13.74 -0.74 9.77
N LYS A 85 13.27 -0.72 8.51
CA LYS A 85 13.22 -1.93 7.68
C LYS A 85 14.61 -2.38 7.22
N LEU A 86 15.52 -1.46 6.92
CA LEU A 86 16.92 -1.76 6.60
C LEU A 86 17.64 -2.31 7.84
N GLU A 87 17.47 -1.67 9.00
CA GLU A 87 18.00 -2.15 10.29
C GLU A 87 17.50 -3.56 10.64
N ARG A 88 16.25 -3.89 10.29
CA ARG A 88 15.69 -5.24 10.51
C ARG A 88 16.13 -6.28 9.46
N LEU A 89 16.78 -5.84 8.38
CA LEU A 89 17.32 -6.71 7.33
C LEU A 89 18.83 -6.90 7.45
N GLU A 90 19.51 -6.21 8.37
CA GLU A 90 20.90 -6.51 8.67
C GLU A 90 20.98 -7.92 9.28
N PRO A 91 21.66 -8.88 8.61
CA PRO A 91 21.96 -10.15 9.25
C PRO A 91 22.85 -9.85 10.46
N GLU A 92 22.57 -10.53 11.58
CA GLU A 92 23.47 -10.50 12.75
C GLU A 92 24.92 -10.60 12.28
N PRO A 93 25.80 -9.67 12.70
CA PRO A 93 27.19 -9.73 12.31
C PRO A 93 27.77 -11.05 12.82
N ARG A 94 28.21 -11.90 11.88
CA ARG A 94 28.93 -13.13 12.17
C ARG A 94 30.42 -12.89 12.20
#